data_AF-A0A963UFK7-F1
#
_entry.id   AF-A0A963UFK7-F1
#
_cell.length_a   1.000
_cell.length_b   1.000
_cell.length_c   1.000
_cell.angle_alpha   90.00
_cell.angle_beta   90.00
_cell.angle_gamma   90.00
#
_symmetry.space_group_name_H-M   'P 1'
#
loop_
_entity.id
_entity.type
_entity.pdbx_description
1 polymer ?
#
loop_
_entity_poly.entity_id
_entity_poly.type
_entity_poly.pdbx_seq_one_letter_code
_entity_poly.pdbx_strand_id
1 'polypeptide(L)' 'MSRITQISDAAAGAEAAALFTAIRGKIGMVPNLYRVAANQPAVLTAMLGLNETLAGGTFD' A
#
# COMPACT_ATOMS: atom_id res chain seq x y z
N MET A 1 13.59 11.50 -7.16
CA MET A 1 13.93 10.34 -6.31
C MET A 1 13.21 10.49 -4.98
N SER A 2 12.47 9.50 -4.50
CA SER A 2 11.88 9.57 -3.16
C SER A 2 13.00 9.43 -2.11
N ARG A 3 12.93 10.22 -1.04
CA ARG A 3 13.90 10.14 0.08
C ARG A 3 13.81 8.81 0.85
N ILE A 4 12.64 8.17 0.80
CA ILE A 4 12.40 6.85 1.36
C ILE A 4 12.37 5.83 0.19
N THR A 5 13.03 4.70 0.37
CA THR A 5 13.13 3.63 -0.62
C THR A 5 11.74 3.10 -1.00
N GLN A 6 11.51 2.84 -2.28
CA GLN A 6 10.30 2.15 -2.72
C GLN A 6 10.59 0.66 -2.78
N ILE A 7 9.81 -0.15 -2.04
CA ILE A 7 9.94 -1.60 -2.09
C ILE A 7 9.38 -2.11 -3.41
N SER A 8 10.17 -2.86 -4.17
CA SER A 8 9.73 -3.55 -5.38
C SER A 8 8.98 -4.82 -5.03
N ASP A 9 8.19 -5.34 -5.98
CA ASP A 9 7.43 -6.58 -5.80
C ASP A 9 8.36 -7.78 -5.46
N ALA A 10 9.59 -7.79 -5.97
CA ALA A 10 10.60 -8.81 -5.70
C ALA A 10 11.35 -8.64 -4.36
N ALA A 11 11.42 -7.41 -3.83
CA ALA A 11 12.08 -7.11 -2.55
C ALA A 11 11.10 -7.09 -1.37
N ALA A 12 9.80 -7.24 -1.63
CA ALA A 12 8.78 -7.28 -0.59
C ALA A 12 8.89 -8.57 0.24
N GLY A 13 8.91 -8.42 1.57
CA GLY A 13 8.70 -9.55 2.47
C GLY A 13 7.29 -10.14 2.31
N ALA A 14 7.07 -11.34 2.84
CA ALA A 14 5.83 -12.10 2.63
C ALA A 14 4.54 -11.29 2.94
N GLU A 15 4.54 -10.55 4.05
CA GLU A 15 3.39 -9.72 4.45
C GLU A 15 3.12 -8.57 3.46
N ALA A 16 4.16 -7.81 3.10
CA ALA A 16 4.03 -6.71 2.13
C ALA A 16 3.64 -7.22 0.73
N ALA A 17 4.15 -8.37 0.31
CA ALA A 17 3.80 -8.99 -0.97
C ALA A 17 2.32 -9.40 -1.04
N ALA A 18 1.78 -9.94 0.06
CA ALA A 18 0.35 -10.24 0.16
C ALA A 18 -0.51 -8.97 0.06
N LEU A 19 -0.11 -7.90 0.77
CA LEU A 19 -0.79 -6.60 0.70
C LEU A 19 -0.72 -5.98 -0.70
N PHE A 20 0.43 -6.04 -1.38
CA PHE A 20 0.60 -5.58 -2.76
C PHE A 20 -0.31 -6.33 -3.73
N THR A 21 -0.45 -7.64 -3.56
CA THR A 21 -1.36 -8.46 -4.37
C THR A 21 -2.81 -8.01 -4.17
N ALA A 22 -3.23 -7.78 -2.92
CA ALA A 22 -4.58 -7.29 -2.62
C ALA A 22 -4.83 -5.89 -3.22
N ILE A 23 -3.88 -4.96 -3.08
CA ILE A 23 -3.97 -3.60 -3.65
C ILE A 23 -4.09 -3.67 -5.17
N ARG A 24 -3.21 -4.44 -5.83
CA ARG A 24 -3.26 -4.62 -7.29
C ARG A 24 -4.59 -5.24 -7.72
N GLY A 25 -5.13 -6.18 -6.95
CA GLY A 25 -6.46 -6.76 -7.21
C GLY A 25 -7.60 -5.74 -7.15
N LYS A 26 -7.51 -4.72 -6.28
CA LYS A 26 -8.54 -3.67 -6.15
C LYS A 26 -8.44 -2.58 -7.22
N ILE A 27 -7.23 -2.13 -7.57
CA ILE A 27 -7.02 -0.93 -8.40
C ILE A 27 -6.08 -1.12 -9.60
N GLY A 28 -5.67 -2.36 -9.91
CA GLY A 28 -4.85 -2.71 -11.08
C GLY A 28 -3.34 -2.46 -10.95
N MET A 29 -2.90 -1.73 -9.93
CA MET A 29 -1.48 -1.43 -9.67
C MET A 29 -1.18 -1.23 -8.18
N VAL A 30 0.11 -1.18 -7.83
CA VAL A 30 0.57 -0.75 -6.50
C VAL A 30 1.15 0.66 -6.61
N PRO A 31 0.44 1.71 -6.13
CA PRO A 31 0.96 3.07 -6.07
C PRO A 31 2.30 3.21 -5.32
N ASN A 32 3.12 4.18 -5.74
CA ASN A 32 4.44 4.42 -5.13
C ASN A 32 4.36 4.76 -3.63
N LEU A 33 3.27 5.40 -3.19
CA LEU A 33 3.03 5.68 -1.78
C LEU A 33 2.97 4.39 -0.95
N TYR A 34 2.23 3.38 -1.42
CA TYR A 34 2.16 2.08 -0.74
C TYR A 34 3.48 1.32 -0.83
N ARG A 35 4.25 1.47 -1.91
CA ARG A 35 5.61 0.92 -2.00
C ARG A 35 6.57 1.51 -0.98
N VAL A 36 6.41 2.79 -0.66
CA VAL A 36 7.16 3.43 0.44
C VAL A 36 6.65 2.96 1.79
N ALA A 37 5.33 2.90 1.99
CA ALA A 37 4.75 2.43 3.26
C ALA A 37 5.15 0.98 3.59
N ALA A 38 5.38 0.14 2.58
CA ALA A 38 5.83 -1.24 2.74
C ALA A 38 7.20 -1.42 3.41
N ASN A 39 8.00 -0.35 3.57
CA ASN A 39 9.20 -0.42 4.43
C ASN A 39 8.83 -0.75 5.88
N GLN A 40 7.59 -0.49 6.29
CA GLN A 40 7.02 -0.83 7.59
C GLN A 40 5.60 -1.40 7.37
N PRO A 41 5.42 -2.73 7.29
CA PRO A 41 4.13 -3.35 6.94
C PRO A 41 2.95 -2.87 7.79
N ALA A 42 3.15 -2.60 9.08
CA ALA A 42 2.13 -2.01 9.96
C ALA A 42 1.60 -0.66 9.46
N VAL A 43 2.47 0.19 8.90
CA VAL A 43 2.08 1.48 8.29
C VAL A 43 1.27 1.24 7.02
N LEU A 44 1.70 0.30 6.16
CA LEU A 44 0.94 -0.05 4.96
C LEU A 44 -0.47 -0.53 5.32
N THR A 45 -0.60 -1.44 6.29
CA THR A 45 -1.88 -1.94 6.78
C THR A 45 -2.76 -0.81 7.33
N ALA A 46 -2.20 0.08 8.16
CA ALA A 46 -2.94 1.22 8.70
C ALA A 46 -3.43 2.19 7.60
N MET A 47 -2.60 2.45 6.58
CA MET A 47 -2.97 3.31 5.45
C MET A 47 -4.08 2.70 4.59
N LEU A 48 -4.09 1.38 4.42
CA LEU A 48 -5.18 0.69 3.72
C LEU A 48 -6.49 0.79 4.49
N GLY A 49 -6.47 0.52 5.80
CA GLY A 49 -7.66 0.66 6.65
C GLY A 49 -8.19 2.10 6.69
N LEU A 50 -7.29 3.09 6.70
CA LEU A 50 -7.67 4.50 6.57
C LEU A 50 -8.37 4.77 5.23
N ASN A 51 -7.80 4.30 4.12
CA ASN A 51 -8.39 4.51 2.79
C ASN A 51 -9.76 3.85 2.66
N GLU A 52 -9.93 2.64 3.19
CA GLU A 52 -11.22 1.94 3.24
C GLU A 52 -12.25 2.71 4.06
N THR A 53 -11.85 3.26 5.20
CA THR A 53 -12.73 4.09 6.04
C THR A 53 -13.15 5.37 5.32
N LEU A 54 -12.21 6.04 4.65
CA LEU A 54 -12.50 7.26 3.88
C LEU A 54 -13.41 6.99 2.68
N ALA A 55 -13.29 5.83 2.03
CA ALA A 55 -14.12 5.45 0.90
C ALA A 55 -15.62 5.30 1.26
N GLY A 56 -15.95 5.12 2.54
CA GLY A 56 -17.33 5.16 3.02
C GLY A 56 -17.87 6.58 3.26
N GLY A 57 -17.03 7.61 3.17
CA GLY A 57 -17.44 9.01 3.29
C GLY A 57 -18.08 9.53 2.01
N THR A 58 -19.14 10.33 2.14
CA THR A 58 -19.76 11.07 1.04
C THR A 58 -19.13 12.45 0.93
N PHE A 59 -18.00 12.52 0.23
CA PHE A 59 -17.44 13.80 -0.24
C PHE A 59 -17.99 14.04 -1.65
N ASP A 60 -18.82 15.09 -1.80
CA ASP A 60 -19.25 15.66 -3.11
C ASP A 60 -18.25 16.74 -3.54
#